data_AF-A0A963Q366-F1
#
_entry.id   AF-A0A963Q366-F1
#
_cell.length_a   1.000
_cell.length_b   1.000
_cell.length_c   1.000
_cell.angle_alpha   90.00
_cell.angle_beta   90.00
_cell.angle_gamma   90.00
#
_symmetry.space_group_name_H-M   'P 1'
#
loop_
_entity.id
_entity.type
_entity.pdbx_description
1 polymer ?
#
loop_
_entity_poly.entity_id
_entity_poly.type
_entity_poly.pdbx_seq_one_letter_code
_entity_poly.pdbx_strand_id
1 'polypeptide(L)' 'MLNLAEYRQRPALLADWLPWAGLVASGVVLNKDGSFQRTARFRGPDLDSATQGELVSTSARLN' A
#
# COMPACT_ATOMS: atom_id res chain seq x y z
N MET A 1 14.78 4.02 -18.86
CA MET A 1 13.75 5.01 -19.24
C MET A 1 14.16 6.36 -18.70
N LEU A 2 13.99 7.43 -19.49
CA LEU A 2 14.33 8.81 -19.08
C LEU A 2 13.32 9.29 -18.01
N ASN A 3 13.80 9.90 -16.91
CA ASN A 3 12.92 10.41 -15.86
C ASN A 3 12.33 11.77 -16.27
N LEU A 4 11.11 11.74 -16.82
CA LEU A 4 10.41 12.94 -17.30
C LEU A 4 9.88 13.84 -16.17
N ALA A 5 9.96 13.42 -14.90
CA ALA A 5 9.46 14.19 -13.77
C ALA A 5 10.25 15.50 -13.54
N GLU A 6 11.53 15.53 -13.89
CA GLU A 6 12.40 16.70 -13.74
C GLU A 6 12.00 17.88 -14.64
N TYR A 7 11.35 17.60 -15.76
CA TYR A 7 10.93 18.63 -16.74
C TYR A 7 9.53 19.20 -16.47
N ARG A 8 8.91 18.87 -15.33
CA ARG A 8 7.52 19.19 -15.04
C ARG A 8 7.37 20.61 -14.47
N GLN A 9 6.77 21.52 -15.25
CA GLN A 9 6.50 22.93 -14.90
C GLN A 9 5.23 23.14 -14.02
N ARG A 10 4.74 22.12 -13.31
CA ARG A 10 3.52 22.23 -12.47
C ARG A 10 3.83 21.96 -10.99
N PRO A 11 3.05 22.54 -10.05
CA PRO A 11 3.21 22.27 -8.62
C PRO A 11 3.16 20.77 -8.31
N ALA A 12 3.91 20.37 -7.29
CA ALA A 12 3.86 19.01 -6.77
C ALA A 12 2.48 18.70 -6.20
N LEU A 13 1.93 17.55 -6.57
CA LEU A 13 0.66 17.04 -6.06
C LEU A 13 0.92 15.84 -5.15
N LEU A 14 -0.04 15.49 -4.29
CA LEU A 14 0.04 14.25 -3.48
C LEU A 14 0.37 13.03 -4.35
N ALA A 15 -0.24 12.97 -5.52
CA ALA A 15 -0.03 11.91 -6.50
C ALA A 15 1.43 11.78 -6.95
N ASP A 16 2.28 12.80 -6.81
CA ASP A 16 3.70 12.73 -7.17
C ASP A 16 4.52 11.98 -6.10
N TRP A 17 4.05 11.97 -4.85
CA TRP A 17 4.72 11.32 -3.70
C TRP A 17 4.27 9.87 -3.46
N LEU A 18 3.12 9.47 -3.99
CA LEU A 18 2.63 8.10 -3.83
C LEU A 18 3.49 7.12 -4.63
N PRO A 19 3.87 5.94 -4.09
CA PRO A 19 4.65 4.95 -4.84
C PRO A 19 3.83 4.22 -5.91
N TRP A 20 2.50 4.24 -5.77
CA TRP A 20 1.56 3.58 -6.66
C TRP A 20 0.99 4.54 -7.72
N ALA A 21 0.69 3.99 -8.89
CA ALA A 21 0.03 4.68 -10.00
C ALA A 21 -1.49 4.48 -9.99
N GLY A 22 -1.98 3.31 -9.56
CA GLY A 22 -3.41 3.06 -9.41
C GLY A 22 -3.79 1.59 -9.33
N LEU A 23 -5.10 1.34 -9.17
CA LEU A 23 -5.69 0.00 -9.27
C LEU A 23 -5.99 -0.33 -10.74
N VAL A 24 -5.40 -1.41 -11.24
CA VAL A 24 -5.54 -1.83 -12.65
C VAL A 24 -6.43 -3.07 -12.81
N ALA A 25 -6.65 -3.80 -11.72
CA ALA A 25 -7.62 -4.87 -11.61
C ALA A 25 -8.03 -5.06 -10.14
N SER A 26 -9.01 -5.92 -9.89
CA SER A 26 -9.42 -6.25 -8.53
C SER A 26 -8.24 -6.80 -7.72
N GLY A 27 -7.84 -6.07 -6.67
CA GLY A 27 -6.72 -6.43 -5.80
C GLY A 27 -5.33 -6.29 -6.42
N VAL A 28 -5.19 -5.61 -7.57
CA VAL A 28 -3.89 -5.40 -8.25
C VAL A 28 -3.57 -3.92 -8.34
N VAL A 29 -2.45 -3.53 -7.74
CA VAL A 29 -1.89 -2.18 -7.80
C VAL A 29 -0.75 -2.15 -8.82
N LEU A 30 -0.79 -1.19 -9.73
CA LEU A 30 0.35 -0.82 -10.56
C LEU A 30 1.19 0.21 -9.81
N ASN A 31 2.46 -0.09 -9.58
CA ASN A 31 3.42 0.85 -9.02
C ASN A 31 4.03 1.74 -10.09
N LYS A 32 4.52 2.91 -9.69
CA LYS A 32 5.14 3.86 -10.63
C LYS A 32 6.46 3.38 -11.22
N ASP A 33 7.11 2.41 -10.58
CA ASP A 33 8.28 1.71 -11.11
C ASP A 33 7.93 0.64 -12.16
N GLY A 34 6.64 0.43 -12.45
CA GLY A 34 6.13 -0.56 -13.38
C GLY A 34 5.90 -1.95 -12.77
N SER A 35 6.17 -2.14 -11.47
CA SER A 35 5.88 -3.40 -10.80
C SER A 35 4.39 -3.57 -10.51
N PHE A 36 3.94 -4.83 -10.45
CA PHE A 36 2.59 -5.18 -10.00
C PHE A 36 2.64 -5.69 -8.55
N GLN A 37 1.80 -5.11 -7.70
CA GLN A 37 1.55 -5.60 -6.35
C GLN A 37 0.18 -6.28 -6.30
N ARG A 38 0.15 -7.52 -5.79
CA ARG A 38 -1.09 -8.24 -5.48
C ARG A 38 -1.42 -8.05 -4.00
N THR A 39 -2.62 -7.56 -3.73
CA THR A 39 -3.10 -7.31 -2.37
C THR A 39 -4.06 -8.41 -1.94
N ALA A 40 -3.88 -8.94 -0.74
CA ALA A 40 -4.83 -9.83 -0.09
C ALA A 40 -5.59 -9.07 1.00
N ARG A 41 -6.88 -9.37 1.16
CA ARG A 41 -7.68 -8.88 2.28
C ARG A 41 -7.84 -9.99 3.31
N PHE A 42 -7.46 -9.70 4.54
CA PHE A 42 -7.70 -10.57 5.69
C PHE A 42 -8.59 -9.83 6.68
N ARG A 43 -9.64 -10.50 7.18
CA ARG A 43 -10.42 -10.04 8.33
C ARG A 43 -9.98 -10.86 9.53
N GLY A 44 -9.23 -10.21 10.42
CA GLY A 44 -8.82 -10.81 11.68
C GLY A 44 -9.96 -10.90 12.70
N PRO A 45 -9.68 -11.49 13.88
CA PRO A 45 -10.59 -11.45 15.03
C PRO A 45 -10.88 -10.00 15.45
N ASP A 46 -11.96 -9.80 16.21
CA ASP A 46 -12.24 -8.49 16.81
C ASP A 46 -11.08 -8.09 17.73
N LEU A 47 -10.48 -6.93 17.45
CA LEU A 47 -9.38 -6.39 18.23
C LEU A 47 -9.84 -5.29 19.19
N ASP A 48 -11.06 -4.77 19.04
CA ASP A 48 -11.59 -3.70 19.91
C ASP A 48 -11.84 -4.22 21.33
N SER A 49 -12.08 -5.53 21.48
CA SER A 49 -12.27 -6.22 22.76
C SER A 49 -11.05 -7.04 23.21
N ALA A 50 -9.94 -7.01 22.47
CA ALA A 50 -8.80 -7.89 22.72
C ALA A 50 -7.97 -7.44 23.93
N THR A 51 -7.52 -8.41 24.72
CA THR A 51 -6.55 -8.16 25.79
C THR A 51 -5.17 -7.84 25.21
N GLN A 52 -4.30 -7.21 25.99
CA GLN A 52 -2.91 -6.92 25.59
C GLN A 52 -2.15 -8.18 25.17
N GLY A 53 -2.37 -9.31 25.85
CA GLY A 53 -1.76 -10.59 25.49
C GLY A 53 -2.23 -11.12 24.13
N GLU A 54 -3.52 -10.99 23.83
CA GLU A 54 -4.09 -11.40 22.55
C GLU A 54 -3.59 -10.52 21.38
N LEU A 55 -3.46 -9.21 21.61
CA LEU A 55 -2.90 -8.28 20.62
C LEU A 55 -1.44 -8.61 20.28
N VAL A 56 -0.61 -8.89 21.29
CA VAL A 56 0.79 -9.31 21.10
C VAL A 56 0.85 -10.63 20.34
N SER A 57 0.03 -11.62 20.73
CA SER A 57 -0.01 -12.93 20.05
C SER A 57 -0.48 -12.85 18.59
N THR A 58 -1.40 -11.92 18.28
CA THR A 58 -1.94 -11.74 16.93
C THR A 58 -0.93 -11.03 16.03
N SER A 59 -0.26 -9.99 16.55
CA SER A 59 0.83 -9.30 15.84
C SER A 59 1.98 -10.25 15.50
N ALA A 60 2.33 -11.17 16.41
CA ALA A 60 3.40 -12.14 16.19
C ALA A 60 3.11 -13.15 15.06
N ARG A 61 1.83 -13.42 14.75
CA ARG A 61 1.43 -14.36 13.67
C ARG A 61 1.35 -13.71 12.29
N LEU A 62 1.32 -12.38 12.22
CA LEU A 62 1.21 -11.63 10.98
C LEU A 62 2.57 -11.27 10.36
N ASN A 63 3.67 -11.42 11.12
CA ASN A 63 5.05 -11.26 10.65
C ASN A 63 5.67 -12.58 10.20
#